data_AF-A0A6H1ZL11-F1
#
_entry.id   AF-A0A6H1ZL11-F1
#
_cell.length_a   1.000
_cell.length_b   1.000
_cell.length_c   1.000
_cell.angle_alpha   90.00
_cell.angle_beta   90.00
_cell.angle_gamma   90.00
#
_symmetry.space_group_name_H-M   'P 1'
#
loop_
_entity.id
_entity.type
_entity.pdbx_description
1 polymer ?
#
loop_
_entity_poly.entity_id
_entity_poly.type
_entity_poly.pdbx_seq_one_letter_code
_entity_poly.pdbx_strand_id
1 'polypeptide(L)'
;GIHILDTNASHDLVLKAGSDLTADRILTITTGDAARTITLGRDFDTENPIVGVTITVPNEGIHILDTNASHDLVLKAGSDLTADRILTITTGDAARAITLTGNLTANQDVSTAGTPTFVGALLSGLTASQMVFTDASKNLVSGLISGDVAVTGAGVSSIGSAKVTQSMLKTSTGSVSQTTTNANKALPGGEYGFYPQIKSTDGSGVGAYLGSGFTTTSYTTNIYLLPGGTDTAYAQQRYVTASGEVHWIFILIDKATGKRISTWQAPDHPVFGNSGIVQPHFDYNKLKHEIIVVNPPLEIVEEIEKSRRNPDPLEADREWIEVFDELYEIQESKQADWPDIEVTVGLPKIHDGKIVDDWRFMPQGTKIDPIKRVIPKPDYIVPLAIRTKL
;
A
#
# COMPACT_ATOMS: atom_id res chain seq x y z
N GLY A 1 -60.63 -71.58 18.09
CA GLY A 1 -59.63 -70.51 18.10
C GLY A 1 -58.26 -71.13 17.90
N ILE A 2 -57.17 -70.40 18.09
CA ILE A 2 -55.91 -71.07 18.40
C ILE A 2 -55.98 -71.44 19.89
N HIS A 3 -55.70 -72.70 20.19
CA HIS A 3 -55.59 -73.24 21.55
C HIS A 3 -54.11 -73.52 21.79
N ILE A 4 -53.55 -72.89 22.83
CA ILE A 4 -52.18 -73.15 23.26
C ILE A 4 -52.29 -73.88 24.59
N LEU A 5 -52.08 -75.20 24.53
CA LEU A 5 -52.07 -76.09 25.68
C LEU A 5 -50.69 -76.04 26.35
N ASP A 6 -50.67 -76.05 27.69
CA ASP A 6 -49.50 -76.50 28.44
C ASP A 6 -49.17 -77.96 28.02
N THR A 7 -47.88 -78.30 28.01
CA THR A 7 -47.34 -79.67 28.01
C THR A 7 -48.09 -80.68 28.90
N ASN A 8 -48.64 -80.25 30.04
CA ASN A 8 -49.44 -81.09 30.94
C ASN A 8 -50.97 -81.02 30.69
N ALA A 9 -51.41 -80.23 29.70
CA ALA A 9 -52.79 -79.92 29.34
C ALA A 9 -53.70 -79.42 30.49
N SER A 10 -53.14 -78.95 31.60
CA SER A 10 -53.90 -78.51 32.78
C SER A 10 -54.58 -77.15 32.61
N HIS A 11 -54.08 -76.32 31.69
CA HIS A 11 -54.61 -74.98 31.39
C HIS A 11 -54.52 -74.72 29.87
N ASP A 12 -55.47 -73.94 29.35
CA ASP A 12 -55.63 -73.60 27.92
C ASP A 12 -55.83 -72.09 27.76
N LEU A 13 -55.05 -71.44 26.88
CA LEU A 13 -55.27 -70.06 26.48
C LEU A 13 -56.07 -70.00 25.18
N VAL A 14 -57.38 -69.80 25.31
CA VAL A 14 -58.33 -69.84 24.18
C VAL A 14 -58.51 -68.46 23.55
N LEU A 15 -57.89 -68.24 22.38
CA LEU A 15 -58.15 -67.06 21.56
C LEU A 15 -59.20 -67.41 20.47
N LYS A 16 -60.47 -67.05 20.71
CA LYS A 16 -61.57 -67.24 19.74
C LYS A 16 -61.45 -66.25 18.57
N ALA A 17 -61.81 -66.71 17.37
CA ALA A 17 -61.94 -65.84 16.20
C ALA A 17 -63.24 -65.03 16.33
N GLY A 18 -63.17 -63.72 16.09
CA GLY A 18 -64.30 -62.80 16.28
C GLY A 18 -64.42 -62.17 17.67
N SER A 19 -63.44 -62.36 18.56
CA SER A 19 -63.35 -61.58 19.80
C SER A 19 -63.01 -60.12 19.48
N ASP A 20 -64.02 -59.25 19.49
CA ASP A 20 -63.78 -57.81 19.60
C ASP A 20 -63.23 -57.51 21.00
N LEU A 21 -62.08 -56.86 21.05
CA LEU A 21 -61.30 -56.57 22.25
C LEU A 21 -61.11 -55.05 22.39
N THR A 22 -62.10 -54.26 21.98
CA THR A 22 -62.07 -52.78 22.00
C THR A 22 -62.42 -52.14 23.34
N ALA A 23 -62.81 -52.94 24.35
CA ALA A 23 -62.98 -52.49 25.73
C ALA A 23 -62.04 -53.27 26.68
N ASP A 24 -61.01 -52.57 27.15
CA ASP A 24 -60.15 -52.85 28.30
C ASP A 24 -59.37 -54.19 28.34
N ARG A 25 -58.11 -54.13 27.88
CA ARG A 25 -57.17 -55.26 27.79
C ARG A 25 -56.00 -55.14 28.79
N ILE A 26 -56.07 -55.79 29.95
CA ILE A 26 -54.85 -56.08 30.74
C ILE A 26 -54.53 -57.58 30.63
N LEU A 27 -53.46 -57.89 29.88
CA LEU A 27 -52.88 -59.23 29.81
C LEU A 27 -51.66 -59.32 30.74
N THR A 28 -51.88 -59.71 31.99
CA THR A 28 -50.80 -59.90 32.96
C THR A 28 -50.10 -61.24 32.72
N ILE A 29 -48.90 -61.21 32.13
CA ILE A 29 -48.07 -62.41 31.92
C ILE A 29 -47.01 -62.49 33.02
N THR A 30 -47.30 -63.23 34.10
CA THR A 30 -46.32 -63.50 35.17
C THR A 30 -45.49 -64.73 34.82
N THR A 31 -44.33 -64.56 34.18
CA THR A 31 -43.41 -65.66 33.87
C THR A 31 -42.47 -65.94 35.05
N GLY A 32 -42.48 -67.18 35.56
CA GLY A 32 -41.75 -67.55 36.77
C GLY A 32 -40.23 -67.77 36.65
N ASP A 33 -39.61 -67.54 35.49
CA ASP A 33 -38.17 -67.73 35.29
C ASP A 33 -37.57 -66.82 34.19
N ALA A 34 -36.27 -66.54 34.29
CA ALA A 34 -35.62 -65.33 33.78
C ALA A 34 -35.32 -65.25 32.25
N ALA A 35 -35.88 -66.10 31.39
CA ALA A 35 -35.43 -66.21 29.99
C ALA A 35 -36.54 -66.49 28.96
N ARG A 36 -37.43 -65.52 28.69
CA ARG A 36 -38.36 -65.55 27.54
C ARG A 36 -38.55 -64.18 26.88
N THR A 37 -38.54 -64.18 25.55
CA THR A 37 -38.77 -62.99 24.70
C THR A 37 -40.26 -62.82 24.42
N ILE A 38 -40.77 -61.59 24.54
CA ILE A 38 -42.14 -61.22 24.13
C ILE A 38 -42.05 -60.44 22.82
N THR A 39 -42.60 -61.00 21.74
CA THR A 39 -42.63 -60.36 20.41
C THR A 39 -44.01 -59.74 20.18
N LEU A 40 -44.08 -58.40 20.11
CA LEU A 40 -45.32 -57.65 19.93
C LEU A 40 -45.51 -57.19 18.49
N GLY A 41 -46.77 -57.20 18.03
CA GLY A 41 -47.13 -57.00 16.63
C GLY A 41 -47.32 -55.53 16.23
N ARG A 42 -46.29 -54.99 15.55
CA ARG A 42 -46.31 -53.84 14.63
C ARG A 42 -46.54 -52.42 15.16
N ASP A 43 -47.22 -52.20 16.28
CA ASP A 43 -47.30 -50.87 16.91
C ASP A 43 -47.04 -50.95 18.42
N PHE A 44 -46.29 -49.97 18.93
CA PHE A 44 -46.00 -49.78 20.35
C PHE A 44 -46.46 -48.37 20.76
N ASP A 45 -47.74 -48.11 20.53
CA ASP A 45 -48.40 -46.87 20.93
C ASP A 45 -48.67 -46.91 22.43
N THR A 46 -48.02 -46.03 23.19
CA THR A 46 -48.14 -45.94 24.65
C THR A 46 -48.48 -44.52 25.06
N GLU A 47 -49.73 -44.30 25.49
CA GLU A 47 -50.18 -43.00 26.04
C GLU A 47 -49.35 -42.54 27.24
N ASN A 48 -48.81 -43.49 28.01
CA ASN A 48 -47.83 -43.22 29.05
C ASN A 48 -46.41 -43.37 28.46
N PRO A 49 -45.48 -42.44 28.73
CA PRO A 49 -44.14 -42.47 28.16
C PRO A 49 -43.42 -43.80 28.44
N ILE A 50 -42.54 -44.20 27.51
CA ILE A 50 -41.67 -45.37 27.67
C ILE A 50 -40.58 -45.04 28.71
N VAL A 51 -40.95 -45.12 29.99
CA VAL A 51 -40.11 -44.72 31.13
C VAL A 51 -39.24 -45.88 31.62
N GLY A 52 -37.97 -45.61 31.90
CA GLY A 52 -37.04 -46.58 32.49
C GLY A 52 -36.51 -47.64 31.51
N VAL A 53 -36.79 -47.49 30.22
CA VAL A 53 -36.24 -48.35 29.16
C VAL A 53 -35.16 -47.59 28.41
N THR A 54 -33.96 -48.16 28.30
CA THR A 54 -33.00 -47.67 27.31
C THR A 54 -33.59 -47.95 25.93
N ILE A 55 -33.87 -46.92 25.14
CA ILE A 55 -33.92 -47.11 23.69
C ILE A 55 -32.48 -47.31 23.22
N THR A 56 -31.92 -48.48 23.56
CA THR A 56 -30.93 -49.15 22.72
C THR A 56 -31.71 -49.62 21.53
N VAL A 57 -31.98 -48.66 20.67
CA VAL A 57 -32.16 -48.97 19.28
C VAL A 57 -30.85 -49.59 18.81
N PRO A 58 -30.88 -50.82 18.26
CA PRO A 58 -29.91 -51.22 17.24
C PRO A 58 -30.13 -50.44 15.93
N ASN A 59 -31.05 -49.47 15.92
CA ASN A 59 -31.14 -48.37 14.97
C ASN A 59 -30.27 -47.17 15.42
N GLU A 60 -30.26 -46.13 14.60
CA GLU A 60 -29.12 -45.26 14.44
C GLU A 60 -29.23 -43.90 15.14
N GLY A 61 -30.32 -43.57 15.82
CA GLY A 61 -30.49 -42.25 16.44
C GLY A 61 -31.83 -42.06 17.16
N ILE A 62 -31.92 -40.97 17.92
CA ILE A 62 -33.10 -40.65 18.75
C ILE A 62 -34.02 -39.72 17.97
N HIS A 63 -35.31 -40.04 17.89
CA HIS A 63 -36.37 -39.12 17.43
C HIS A 63 -37.07 -38.50 18.65
N ILE A 64 -37.42 -37.22 18.58
CA ILE A 64 -38.02 -36.45 19.68
C ILE A 64 -39.06 -35.50 19.10
N LEU A 65 -40.30 -35.95 18.96
CA LEU A 65 -41.44 -35.14 18.51
C LEU A 65 -41.63 -33.88 19.39
N ASP A 66 -42.16 -32.81 18.80
CA ASP A 66 -42.30 -31.49 19.42
C ASP A 66 -43.70 -31.24 20.04
N THR A 67 -43.96 -29.98 20.39
CA THR A 67 -45.09 -29.48 21.17
C THR A 67 -46.51 -29.93 20.75
N ASN A 68 -46.78 -30.22 19.47
CA ASN A 68 -48.05 -30.87 19.08
C ASN A 68 -47.87 -32.21 18.36
N ALA A 69 -46.64 -32.76 18.38
CA ALA A 69 -46.12 -33.74 17.42
C ALA A 69 -46.04 -33.20 15.96
N SER A 70 -45.69 -31.92 15.81
CA SER A 70 -45.51 -31.18 14.54
C SER A 70 -44.09 -31.15 13.97
N HIS A 71 -43.05 -31.30 14.79
CA HIS A 71 -41.62 -31.28 14.42
C HIS A 71 -40.84 -32.29 15.28
N ASP A 72 -39.53 -32.44 15.08
CA ASP A 72 -38.66 -33.26 15.93
C ASP A 72 -37.31 -32.60 16.24
N LEU A 73 -36.66 -33.01 17.34
CA LEU A 73 -35.21 -32.86 17.55
C LEU A 73 -34.53 -34.23 17.51
N VAL A 74 -33.61 -34.45 16.55
CA VAL A 74 -32.89 -35.73 16.43
C VAL A 74 -31.47 -35.61 17.00
N LEU A 75 -31.09 -36.52 17.91
CA LEU A 75 -29.80 -36.50 18.60
C LEU A 75 -29.03 -37.83 18.51
N LYS A 76 -27.72 -37.71 18.33
CA LYS A 76 -26.72 -38.79 18.32
C LYS A 76 -25.39 -38.22 18.84
N ALA A 77 -24.65 -39.00 19.63
CA ALA A 77 -23.62 -38.45 20.53
C ALA A 77 -22.21 -38.30 19.91
N GLY A 78 -21.30 -37.61 20.62
CA GLY A 78 -19.88 -37.42 20.26
C GLY A 78 -18.82 -38.23 21.06
N SER A 79 -19.17 -38.69 22.26
CA SER A 79 -18.43 -39.73 23.02
C SER A 79 -19.43 -40.82 23.40
N ASP A 80 -19.05 -42.05 23.69
CA ASP A 80 -17.91 -42.61 24.43
C ASP A 80 -16.57 -42.73 23.68
N LEU A 81 -16.63 -42.74 22.35
CA LEU A 81 -15.78 -43.61 21.54
C LEU A 81 -14.31 -43.21 21.37
N THR A 82 -13.47 -44.23 21.48
CA THR A 82 -12.11 -44.32 20.96
C THR A 82 -12.06 -44.78 19.48
N ALA A 83 -13.20 -45.17 18.88
CA ALA A 83 -13.54 -45.24 17.43
C ALA A 83 -15.04 -45.61 17.31
N ASP A 84 -15.91 -45.05 16.46
CA ASP A 84 -15.79 -43.95 15.47
C ASP A 84 -16.99 -42.98 15.58
N ARG A 85 -16.79 -41.68 15.35
CA ARG A 85 -17.81 -40.62 15.54
C ARG A 85 -17.96 -39.71 14.32
N ILE A 86 -18.97 -40.02 13.52
CA ILE A 86 -19.41 -39.23 12.37
C ILE A 86 -20.93 -38.98 12.50
N LEU A 87 -21.32 -37.71 12.62
CA LEU A 87 -22.71 -37.26 12.44
C LEU A 87 -22.83 -36.61 11.05
N THR A 88 -23.13 -37.42 10.04
CA THR A 88 -23.36 -36.92 8.68
C THR A 88 -24.82 -36.52 8.50
N ILE A 89 -25.05 -35.25 8.20
CA ILE A 89 -26.37 -34.74 7.78
C ILE A 89 -26.27 -34.36 6.30
N THR A 90 -26.55 -35.32 5.41
CA THR A 90 -26.59 -35.08 3.96
C THR A 90 -27.97 -34.60 3.55
N THR A 91 -28.07 -33.37 3.04
CA THR A 91 -29.32 -32.83 2.47
C THR A 91 -29.47 -33.20 0.99
N GLY A 92 -30.70 -33.47 0.55
CA GLY A 92 -31.06 -33.91 -0.81
C GLY A 92 -30.81 -32.87 -1.92
N ASP A 93 -31.24 -33.11 -3.15
CA ASP A 93 -30.97 -32.22 -4.29
C ASP A 93 -31.84 -30.95 -4.36
N ALA A 94 -31.41 -30.00 -5.20
CA ALA A 94 -31.96 -28.65 -5.48
C ALA A 94 -32.17 -27.67 -4.30
N ALA A 95 -32.42 -28.12 -3.06
CA ALA A 95 -32.70 -27.26 -1.90
C ALA A 95 -31.99 -27.76 -0.63
N ARG A 96 -30.70 -27.43 -0.50
CA ARG A 96 -29.82 -27.86 0.62
C ARG A 96 -29.67 -26.80 1.69
N ALA A 97 -30.66 -26.66 2.57
CA ALA A 97 -30.60 -25.74 3.71
C ALA A 97 -30.69 -26.50 5.04
N ILE A 98 -29.63 -26.45 5.84
CA ILE A 98 -29.68 -26.75 7.28
C ILE A 98 -29.68 -25.41 8.00
N THR A 99 -30.87 -24.91 8.34
CA THR A 99 -31.00 -23.59 8.96
C THR A 99 -30.82 -23.70 10.47
N LEU A 100 -29.60 -23.44 10.94
CA LEU A 100 -29.32 -23.25 12.36
C LEU A 100 -29.49 -21.75 12.69
N THR A 101 -30.67 -21.37 13.15
CA THR A 101 -31.02 -19.96 13.47
C THR A 101 -30.39 -19.44 14.76
N GLY A 102 -29.89 -20.35 15.62
CA GLY A 102 -29.15 -20.02 16.83
C GLY A 102 -27.63 -19.94 16.60
N ASN A 103 -26.88 -19.80 17.70
CA ASN A 103 -25.42 -19.75 17.65
C ASN A 103 -24.85 -21.12 17.21
N LEU A 104 -23.97 -21.10 16.20
CA LEU A 104 -23.21 -22.26 15.75
C LEU A 104 -21.76 -22.15 16.23
N THR A 105 -21.30 -23.12 17.01
CA THR A 105 -19.89 -23.30 17.37
C THR A 105 -19.27 -24.38 16.49
N ALA A 106 -18.40 -23.99 15.55
CA ALA A 106 -17.65 -24.90 14.70
C ALA A 106 -16.15 -24.77 15.03
N ASN A 107 -15.51 -25.86 15.46
CA ASN A 107 -14.20 -25.77 16.12
C ASN A 107 -12.98 -25.82 15.19
N GLN A 108 -12.99 -26.51 14.04
CA GLN A 108 -11.77 -26.66 13.21
C GLN A 108 -11.92 -26.72 11.67
N ASP A 109 -13.09 -26.96 11.07
CA ASP A 109 -13.23 -26.92 9.60
C ASP A 109 -14.64 -26.49 9.15
N VAL A 110 -14.73 -25.46 8.30
CA VAL A 110 -15.96 -25.06 7.57
C VAL A 110 -15.75 -25.31 6.08
N SER A 111 -15.41 -26.57 5.79
CA SER A 111 -15.04 -27.16 4.51
C SER A 111 -13.70 -26.72 3.91
N THR A 112 -12.87 -27.73 3.62
CA THR A 112 -11.62 -27.63 2.83
C THR A 112 -11.84 -27.59 1.31
N ALA A 113 -13.07 -27.75 0.83
CA ALA A 113 -13.41 -27.79 -0.60
C ALA A 113 -14.55 -26.83 -1.03
N GLY A 114 -15.14 -26.10 -0.09
CA GLY A 114 -16.20 -25.12 -0.37
C GLY A 114 -15.69 -23.69 -0.36
N THR A 115 -16.52 -22.76 -0.83
CA THR A 115 -16.31 -21.30 -0.69
C THR A 115 -17.36 -20.72 0.24
N PRO A 116 -17.24 -20.89 1.58
CA PRO A 116 -18.21 -20.38 2.53
C PRO A 116 -18.27 -18.84 2.51
N THR A 117 -19.47 -18.28 2.48
CA THR A 117 -19.71 -16.83 2.50
C THR A 117 -20.25 -16.42 3.86
N PHE A 118 -19.45 -15.69 4.64
CA PHE A 118 -19.86 -15.15 5.94
C PHE A 118 -20.26 -13.67 5.80
N VAL A 119 -21.56 -13.39 5.82
CA VAL A 119 -22.08 -12.01 5.80
C VAL A 119 -21.86 -11.38 7.18
N GLY A 120 -21.11 -10.28 7.24
CA GLY A 120 -20.88 -9.54 8.50
C GLY A 120 -19.90 -10.20 9.48
N ALA A 121 -18.96 -11.01 8.99
CA ALA A 121 -17.96 -11.67 9.84
C ALA A 121 -17.15 -10.69 10.71
N LEU A 122 -17.25 -10.84 12.04
CA LEU A 122 -16.46 -10.08 13.02
C LEU A 122 -15.31 -10.95 13.54
N LEU A 123 -14.09 -10.68 13.09
CA LEU A 123 -12.88 -11.39 13.50
C LEU A 123 -12.29 -10.80 14.79
N SER A 124 -13.04 -10.88 15.91
CA SER A 124 -12.67 -10.25 17.19
C SER A 124 -11.37 -10.78 17.83
N GLY A 125 -10.89 -11.96 17.40
CA GLY A 125 -9.62 -12.55 17.82
C GLY A 125 -8.43 -12.26 16.89
N LEU A 126 -8.56 -11.38 15.90
CA LEU A 126 -7.49 -11.07 14.94
C LEU A 126 -6.34 -10.29 15.61
N THR A 127 -5.18 -10.94 15.76
CA THR A 127 -3.97 -10.39 16.42
C THR A 127 -2.90 -9.89 15.43
N ALA A 128 -3.31 -9.47 14.22
CA ALA A 128 -2.38 -9.08 13.17
C ALA A 128 -1.59 -7.80 13.51
N SER A 129 -0.25 -7.86 13.44
CA SER A 129 0.66 -6.72 13.66
C SER A 129 0.83 -5.80 12.44
N GLN A 130 0.15 -6.09 11.33
CA GLN A 130 0.15 -5.33 10.08
C GLN A 130 -1.28 -5.31 9.52
N MET A 131 -1.55 -4.51 8.48
CA MET A 131 -2.84 -4.59 7.79
C MET A 131 -3.06 -5.98 7.21
N VAL A 132 -4.32 -6.41 7.19
CA VAL A 132 -4.76 -7.67 6.60
C VAL A 132 -5.53 -7.41 5.32
N PHE A 133 -5.20 -8.15 4.27
CA PHE A 133 -5.84 -8.09 2.96
C PHE A 133 -6.07 -9.50 2.42
N THR A 134 -6.83 -9.61 1.34
CA THR A 134 -6.98 -10.87 0.59
C THR A 134 -5.87 -11.00 -0.44
N ASP A 135 -5.14 -12.12 -0.45
CA ASP A 135 -4.23 -12.47 -1.54
C ASP A 135 -5.00 -12.85 -2.83
N ALA A 136 -4.28 -13.17 -3.91
CA ALA A 136 -4.90 -13.62 -5.18
C ALA A 136 -5.70 -14.93 -5.04
N SER A 137 -5.41 -15.73 -4.02
CA SER A 137 -6.13 -16.95 -3.64
C SER A 137 -7.29 -16.69 -2.66
N LYS A 138 -7.54 -15.41 -2.32
CA LYS A 138 -8.55 -14.92 -1.36
C LYS A 138 -8.29 -15.28 0.10
N ASN A 139 -7.07 -15.71 0.45
CA ASN A 139 -6.68 -15.92 1.84
C ASN A 139 -6.49 -14.57 2.55
N LEU A 140 -6.91 -14.48 3.81
CA LEU A 140 -6.53 -13.36 4.67
C LEU A 140 -5.05 -13.47 5.03
N VAL A 141 -4.25 -12.54 4.53
CA VAL A 141 -2.81 -12.44 4.77
C VAL A 141 -2.45 -11.08 5.34
N SER A 142 -1.41 -11.02 6.15
CA SER A 142 -0.83 -9.77 6.63
C SER A 142 0.36 -9.36 5.76
N GLY A 143 0.57 -8.06 5.58
CA GLY A 143 1.72 -7.58 4.82
C GLY A 143 1.81 -6.06 4.69
N LEU A 144 2.87 -5.64 4.00
CA LEU A 144 3.13 -4.25 3.67
C LEU A 144 2.22 -3.78 2.54
N ILE A 145 1.79 -2.52 2.61
CA ILE A 145 1.10 -1.85 1.51
C ILE A 145 2.15 -1.23 0.60
N SER A 146 2.05 -1.45 -0.71
CA SER A 146 2.79 -0.72 -1.73
C SER A 146 1.85 0.24 -2.46
N GLY A 147 2.30 1.50 -2.63
CA GLY A 147 1.50 2.56 -3.25
C GLY A 147 0.60 3.32 -2.27
N ASP A 148 -0.39 4.02 -2.84
CA ASP A 148 -1.22 4.97 -2.10
C ASP A 148 -2.29 4.29 -1.23
N VAL A 149 -2.54 4.86 -0.04
CA VAL A 149 -3.50 4.33 0.93
C VAL A 149 -4.68 5.29 1.11
N ALA A 150 -5.84 4.94 0.55
CA ALA A 150 -7.09 5.66 0.78
C ALA A 150 -7.82 5.11 2.01
N VAL A 151 -7.59 5.69 3.19
CA VAL A 151 -8.36 5.34 4.40
C VAL A 151 -9.65 6.19 4.44
N THR A 152 -10.80 5.55 4.29
CA THR A 152 -12.12 6.19 4.42
C THR A 152 -12.71 5.95 5.81
N GLY A 153 -13.48 6.92 6.32
CA GLY A 153 -14.12 6.83 7.64
C GLY A 153 -13.19 7.03 8.86
N ALA A 154 -11.87 6.92 8.71
CA ALA A 154 -10.93 7.40 9.71
C ALA A 154 -10.84 8.94 9.65
N GLY A 155 -11.28 9.62 10.71
CA GLY A 155 -11.48 11.08 10.69
C GLY A 155 -10.26 11.93 10.31
N VAL A 156 -9.05 11.44 10.59
CA VAL A 156 -7.80 12.04 10.09
C VAL A 156 -6.81 10.91 9.75
N SER A 157 -6.40 10.81 8.49
CA SER A 157 -5.27 9.95 8.07
C SER A 157 -3.95 10.67 8.33
N SER A 158 -3.62 10.93 9.60
CA SER A 158 -2.38 11.61 9.95
C SER A 158 -1.19 10.65 9.85
N ILE A 159 -0.21 11.03 9.03
CA ILE A 159 1.15 10.48 9.18
C ILE A 159 1.62 10.90 10.58
N GLY A 160 2.03 9.93 11.41
CA GLY A 160 2.43 10.20 12.78
C GLY A 160 3.59 11.21 12.87
N SER A 161 3.65 11.97 13.97
CA SER A 161 4.73 12.92 14.22
C SER A 161 6.11 12.28 14.03
N ALA A 162 7.01 12.99 13.33
CA ALA A 162 8.35 12.54 12.97
C ALA A 162 8.43 11.22 12.16
N LYS A 163 7.34 10.79 11.49
CA LYS A 163 7.39 9.63 10.58
C LYS A 163 7.89 9.97 9.17
N VAL A 164 7.70 11.20 8.68
CA VAL A 164 8.34 11.66 7.44
C VAL A 164 9.81 11.97 7.72
N THR A 165 10.70 11.06 7.35
CA THR A 165 12.16 11.27 7.42
C THR A 165 12.65 12.04 6.19
N GLN A 166 13.87 12.61 6.26
CA GLN A 166 14.48 13.25 5.08
C GLN A 166 14.58 12.30 3.87
N SER A 167 14.79 11.00 4.11
CA SER A 167 14.82 9.96 3.07
C SER A 167 13.45 9.66 2.42
N MET A 168 12.34 10.08 3.03
CA MET A 168 11.00 9.98 2.41
C MET A 168 10.66 11.20 1.55
N LEU A 169 11.43 12.28 1.66
CA LEU A 169 11.30 13.41 0.75
C LEU A 169 12.08 13.08 -0.53
N LYS A 170 11.40 13.14 -1.69
CA LYS A 170 12.05 13.08 -3.00
C LYS A 170 12.87 14.36 -3.18
N THR A 171 14.11 14.34 -2.71
CA THR A 171 15.03 15.49 -2.79
C THR A 171 16.12 15.26 -3.81
N SER A 172 16.61 16.36 -4.39
CA SER A 172 17.86 16.37 -5.12
C SER A 172 18.77 17.48 -4.62
N THR A 173 19.99 17.52 -5.16
CA THR A 173 20.99 18.55 -4.92
C THR A 173 21.30 19.22 -6.25
N GLY A 174 21.25 20.55 -6.27
CA GLY A 174 21.75 21.37 -7.36
C GLY A 174 22.74 22.39 -6.83
N SER A 175 23.50 23.02 -7.72
CA SER A 175 24.49 24.02 -7.32
C SER A 175 24.70 25.13 -8.36
N VAL A 176 25.26 26.23 -7.87
CA VAL A 176 25.70 27.38 -8.67
C VAL A 176 27.12 27.76 -8.30
N SER A 177 27.89 28.23 -9.28
CA SER A 177 29.25 28.74 -9.09
C SER A 177 29.39 30.18 -9.58
N GLN A 178 30.33 30.92 -9.01
CA GLN A 178 30.73 32.24 -9.46
C GLN A 178 32.23 32.46 -9.26
N THR A 179 32.92 32.93 -10.30
CA THR A 179 34.38 33.15 -10.30
C THR A 179 34.69 34.63 -10.57
N THR A 180 35.73 35.17 -9.92
CA THR A 180 36.30 36.55 -10.08
C THR A 180 35.42 37.78 -9.81
N THR A 181 34.09 37.70 -9.87
CA THR A 181 33.18 38.85 -9.64
C THR A 181 32.01 38.47 -8.75
N ASN A 182 31.47 39.44 -8.00
CA ASN A 182 30.29 39.20 -7.16
C ASN A 182 29.03 39.19 -8.03
N ALA A 183 28.11 38.24 -7.79
CA ALA A 183 26.95 38.02 -8.66
C ALA A 183 25.73 37.49 -7.91
N ASN A 184 24.54 37.82 -8.41
CA ASN A 184 23.26 37.26 -7.96
C ASN A 184 22.95 35.98 -8.76
N LYS A 185 22.55 34.90 -8.09
CA LYS A 185 22.32 33.56 -8.68
C LYS A 185 20.99 32.98 -8.26
N ALA A 186 20.27 32.38 -9.21
CA ALA A 186 19.07 31.59 -8.91
C ALA A 186 19.50 30.24 -8.33
N LEU A 187 19.09 29.91 -7.11
CA LEU A 187 19.38 28.59 -6.53
C LEU A 187 18.47 27.50 -7.14
N PRO A 188 19.00 26.30 -7.43
CA PRO A 188 18.21 25.14 -7.85
C PRO A 188 17.09 24.75 -6.88
N GLY A 189 15.91 24.47 -7.43
CA GLY A 189 14.71 24.14 -6.65
C GLY A 189 13.83 25.33 -6.27
N GLY A 190 14.30 26.57 -6.47
CA GLY A 190 13.47 27.76 -6.29
C GLY A 190 12.91 27.90 -4.86
N GLU A 191 11.59 27.93 -4.72
CA GLU A 191 10.92 28.03 -3.42
C GLU A 191 10.98 26.73 -2.58
N TYR A 192 11.38 25.60 -3.16
CA TYR A 192 11.40 24.27 -2.52
C TYR A 192 12.78 23.86 -1.97
N GLY A 193 13.70 24.82 -1.83
CA GLY A 193 15.06 24.61 -1.37
C GLY A 193 15.24 24.68 0.15
N PHE A 194 16.09 23.80 0.70
CA PHE A 194 16.61 23.90 2.07
C PHE A 194 17.72 24.95 2.17
N TYR A 195 18.20 25.26 3.37
CA TYR A 195 19.24 26.29 3.55
C TYR A 195 20.52 25.94 2.74
N PRO A 196 21.07 26.87 1.93
CA PRO A 196 22.19 26.58 1.05
C PRO A 196 23.51 26.45 1.82
N GLN A 197 24.40 25.59 1.31
CA GLN A 197 25.76 25.37 1.81
C GLN A 197 26.77 26.02 0.85
N ILE A 198 27.83 26.62 1.38
CA ILE A 198 28.78 27.45 0.63
C ILE A 198 30.19 26.88 0.74
N LYS A 199 30.96 26.88 -0.35
CA LYS A 199 32.42 26.62 -0.31
C LYS A 199 33.22 27.52 -1.26
N SER A 200 34.52 27.61 -1.02
CA SER A 200 35.54 28.14 -1.95
C SER A 200 36.34 26.99 -2.58
N THR A 201 37.07 27.26 -3.67
CA THR A 201 38.05 26.33 -4.23
C THR A 201 39.26 26.15 -3.32
N ASP A 202 39.89 27.25 -2.91
CA ASP A 202 41.25 27.23 -2.31
C ASP A 202 41.27 27.67 -0.84
N GLY A 203 40.12 27.61 -0.15
CA GLY A 203 40.00 27.96 1.26
C GLY A 203 39.99 29.48 1.55
N SER A 204 40.05 30.33 0.52
CA SER A 204 39.89 31.79 0.71
C SER A 204 38.52 32.14 1.26
N GLY A 205 38.45 33.27 1.96
CA GLY A 205 37.20 33.81 2.50
C GLY A 205 36.21 34.15 1.40
N VAL A 206 35.15 33.36 1.28
CA VAL A 206 34.01 33.62 0.40
C VAL A 206 32.81 34.12 1.20
N GLY A 207 32.15 35.15 0.66
CA GLY A 207 30.91 35.67 1.23
C GLY A 207 29.69 35.13 0.49
N ALA A 208 28.59 34.95 1.22
CA ALA A 208 27.29 34.67 0.63
C ALA A 208 26.18 35.37 1.41
N TYR A 209 25.24 35.99 0.69
CA TYR A 209 24.01 36.55 1.26
C TYR A 209 22.80 35.98 0.53
N LEU A 210 21.69 35.72 1.23
CA LEU A 210 20.41 35.34 0.61
C LEU A 210 19.72 36.51 -0.12
N GLY A 211 20.49 37.51 -0.54
CA GLY A 211 20.01 38.72 -1.19
C GLY A 211 21.03 39.85 -1.17
N SER A 212 21.14 40.57 -2.30
CA SER A 212 21.91 41.81 -2.38
C SER A 212 21.38 42.67 -3.54
N GLY A 213 21.17 43.97 -3.28
CA GLY A 213 20.82 44.95 -4.32
C GLY A 213 19.44 44.79 -4.97
N PHE A 214 18.46 44.14 -4.32
CA PHE A 214 17.14 43.92 -4.91
C PHE A 214 16.32 45.19 -5.09
N THR A 215 15.67 45.28 -6.25
CA THR A 215 14.63 46.25 -6.59
C THR A 215 13.35 45.57 -7.10
N THR A 216 13.28 44.23 -7.04
CA THR A 216 12.11 43.45 -7.45
C THR A 216 10.92 43.70 -6.52
N THR A 217 9.72 43.81 -7.11
CA THR A 217 8.43 43.86 -6.42
C THR A 217 7.80 42.46 -6.23
N SER A 218 8.45 41.43 -6.75
CA SER A 218 8.03 40.03 -6.67
C SER A 218 9.03 39.19 -5.87
N TYR A 219 8.54 38.17 -5.16
CA TYR A 219 9.39 37.18 -4.51
C TYR A 219 10.32 36.49 -5.51
N THR A 220 11.57 36.24 -5.10
CA THR A 220 12.58 35.59 -5.94
C THR A 220 13.51 34.76 -5.06
N THR A 221 13.82 33.53 -5.50
CA THR A 221 14.88 32.73 -4.89
C THR A 221 16.23 33.16 -5.45
N ASN A 222 17.14 33.56 -4.57
CA ASN A 222 18.43 34.09 -4.98
C ASN A 222 19.50 33.92 -3.90
N ILE A 223 20.74 33.75 -4.34
CA ILE A 223 21.93 33.94 -3.51
C ILE A 223 22.91 34.90 -4.18
N TYR A 224 23.48 35.82 -3.41
CA TYR A 224 24.57 36.69 -3.86
C TYR A 224 25.89 36.11 -3.40
N LEU A 225 26.76 35.72 -4.34
CA LEU A 225 28.07 35.14 -4.07
C LEU A 225 29.17 36.19 -4.20
N LEU A 226 30.11 36.17 -3.25
CA LEU A 226 31.32 36.99 -3.26
C LEU A 226 32.56 36.06 -3.28
N PRO A 227 33.08 35.71 -4.48
CA PRO A 227 34.36 35.01 -4.59
C PRO A 227 35.51 35.86 -4.04
N GLY A 228 36.40 35.23 -3.28
CA GLY A 228 37.62 35.87 -2.77
C GLY A 228 38.72 35.88 -3.84
N GLY A 229 38.94 37.01 -4.50
CA GLY A 229 40.04 37.15 -5.48
C GLY A 229 39.79 36.36 -6.77
N THR A 230 40.64 35.38 -7.05
CA THR A 230 40.55 34.52 -8.25
C THR A 230 39.71 33.26 -8.04
N ASP A 231 39.39 32.92 -6.80
CA ASP A 231 38.76 31.68 -6.42
C ASP A 231 37.32 31.57 -6.94
N THR A 232 36.80 30.35 -7.00
CA THR A 232 35.38 30.13 -7.30
C THR A 232 34.59 29.90 -6.01
N ALA A 233 33.57 30.72 -5.79
CA ALA A 233 32.57 30.49 -4.77
C ALA A 233 31.47 29.56 -5.33
N TYR A 234 31.09 28.54 -4.58
CA TYR A 234 29.98 27.66 -4.89
C TYR A 234 28.89 27.81 -3.83
N ALA A 235 27.64 27.75 -4.27
CA ALA A 235 26.51 27.45 -3.40
C ALA A 235 25.81 26.18 -3.87
N GLN A 236 25.65 25.23 -2.96
CA GLN A 236 24.91 24.01 -3.15
C GLN A 236 23.60 24.09 -2.36
N GLN A 237 22.49 23.64 -2.96
CA GLN A 237 21.19 23.57 -2.30
C GLN A 237 20.60 22.17 -2.51
N ARG A 238 20.24 21.52 -1.41
CA ARG A 238 19.28 20.40 -1.44
C ARG A 238 17.88 20.99 -1.55
N TYR A 239 17.03 20.40 -2.37
CA TYR A 239 15.66 20.86 -2.59
C TYR A 239 14.71 19.69 -2.85
N VAL A 240 13.41 19.88 -2.64
CA VAL A 240 12.38 18.88 -2.99
C VAL A 240 12.13 18.94 -4.51
N THR A 241 12.37 17.83 -5.22
CA THR A 241 12.21 17.75 -6.68
C THR A 241 10.88 17.09 -7.04
N ALA A 242 10.16 17.68 -8.00
CA ALA A 242 9.09 16.98 -8.70
C ALA A 242 9.65 16.20 -9.91
N SER A 243 10.68 16.73 -10.56
CA SER A 243 10.97 16.62 -12.00
C SER A 243 12.40 16.19 -12.32
N GLY A 244 13.03 15.40 -11.43
CA GLY A 244 14.37 14.81 -11.59
C GLY A 244 14.57 13.87 -12.79
N GLU A 245 14.12 14.27 -13.97
CA GLU A 245 13.89 13.50 -15.20
C GLU A 245 14.94 13.86 -16.27
N VAL A 246 15.56 15.04 -16.18
CA VAL A 246 16.64 15.51 -17.06
C VAL A 246 17.68 16.27 -16.24
N HIS A 247 18.95 15.91 -16.35
CA HIS A 247 20.02 16.68 -15.72
C HIS A 247 20.45 17.84 -16.63
N TRP A 248 20.47 19.06 -16.10
CA TRP A 248 20.80 20.26 -16.85
C TRP A 248 22.03 20.94 -16.28
N ILE A 249 22.98 21.29 -17.14
CA ILE A 249 24.13 22.12 -16.82
C ILE A 249 24.10 23.35 -17.72
N PHE A 250 23.95 24.55 -17.16
CA PHE A 250 23.95 25.81 -17.89
C PHE A 250 25.22 26.60 -17.56
N ILE A 251 26.05 26.85 -18.56
CA ILE A 251 27.38 27.45 -18.40
C ILE A 251 27.38 28.83 -19.07
N LEU A 252 27.65 29.87 -18.28
CA LEU A 252 27.74 31.25 -18.75
C LEU A 252 29.15 31.54 -19.22
N ILE A 253 29.31 31.87 -20.51
CA ILE A 253 30.58 32.21 -21.14
C ILE A 253 30.60 33.71 -21.49
N ASP A 254 31.73 34.38 -21.24
CA ASP A 254 32.01 35.72 -21.75
C ASP A 254 32.43 35.65 -23.23
N LYS A 255 31.71 36.35 -24.12
CA LYS A 255 31.95 36.33 -25.56
C LYS A 255 33.25 37.01 -26.00
N ALA A 256 33.80 37.91 -25.18
CA ALA A 256 35.01 38.65 -25.54
C ALA A 256 36.29 37.89 -25.19
N THR A 257 36.25 37.06 -24.14
CA THR A 257 37.41 36.33 -23.61
C THR A 257 37.32 34.82 -23.76
N GLY A 258 36.14 34.28 -24.12
CA GLY A 258 35.87 32.83 -24.15
C GLY A 258 35.85 32.17 -22.77
N LYS A 259 35.95 32.95 -21.68
CA LYS A 259 36.06 32.41 -20.33
C LYS A 259 34.71 32.08 -19.73
N ARG A 260 34.66 30.96 -18.99
CA ARG A 260 33.54 30.63 -18.10
C ARG A 260 33.46 31.64 -16.95
N ILE A 261 32.27 32.21 -16.75
CA ILE A 261 31.96 33.12 -15.63
C ILE A 261 31.29 32.35 -14.48
N SER A 262 30.38 31.43 -14.83
CA SER A 262 29.46 30.80 -13.87
C SER A 262 28.89 29.51 -14.45
N THR A 263 28.58 28.55 -13.58
CA THR A 263 27.85 27.32 -13.92
C THR A 263 26.67 27.17 -12.98
N TRP A 264 25.56 26.68 -13.51
CA TRP A 264 24.35 26.28 -12.78
C TRP A 264 24.07 24.83 -13.16
N GLN A 265 23.84 23.95 -12.20
CA GLN A 265 23.41 22.58 -12.47
C GLN A 265 22.26 22.15 -11.57
N ALA A 266 21.33 21.38 -12.14
CA ALA A 266 20.31 20.64 -11.40
C ALA A 266 19.63 19.57 -12.28
N PRO A 267 19.06 18.50 -11.68
CA PRO A 267 18.15 17.59 -12.35
C PRO A 267 16.71 18.12 -12.58
N ASP A 268 16.45 19.39 -12.32
CA ASP A 268 15.21 20.07 -12.68
C ASP A 268 15.56 21.30 -13.55
N HIS A 269 14.68 21.68 -14.49
CA HIS A 269 14.93 22.88 -15.33
C HIS A 269 14.80 24.18 -14.49
N PRO A 270 15.60 25.24 -14.71
CA PRO A 270 15.58 26.49 -13.91
C PRO A 270 14.23 27.24 -13.82
N VAL A 271 13.27 26.90 -14.68
CA VAL A 271 11.89 27.41 -14.67
C VAL A 271 11.04 26.77 -13.57
N PHE A 272 11.39 25.55 -13.12
CA PHE A 272 10.69 24.84 -12.07
C PHE A 272 10.76 25.63 -10.75
N GLY A 273 9.60 25.87 -10.14
CA GLY A 273 9.50 26.57 -8.85
C GLY A 273 9.93 28.05 -8.86
N ASN A 274 10.12 28.67 -10.03
CA ASN A 274 10.79 29.99 -10.14
C ASN A 274 9.95 31.04 -10.89
N SER A 275 8.63 31.00 -10.72
CA SER A 275 7.65 32.02 -11.17
C SER A 275 7.77 32.52 -12.62
N GLY A 276 8.28 31.67 -13.53
CA GLY A 276 8.41 31.99 -14.96
C GLY A 276 9.72 32.68 -15.38
N ILE A 277 10.72 32.79 -14.49
CA ILE A 277 12.05 33.26 -14.88
C ILE A 277 12.75 32.16 -15.69
N VAL A 278 13.03 32.45 -16.97
CA VAL A 278 13.52 31.46 -17.96
C VAL A 278 15.05 31.36 -18.02
N GLN A 279 15.79 32.19 -17.27
CA GLN A 279 17.25 32.23 -17.30
C GLN A 279 17.91 31.73 -16.00
N PRO A 280 18.83 30.76 -16.06
CA PRO A 280 19.59 30.25 -14.89
C PRO A 280 20.59 31.28 -14.34
N HIS A 281 20.99 32.25 -15.17
CA HIS A 281 21.98 33.27 -14.87
C HIS A 281 21.31 34.65 -14.88
N PHE A 282 21.10 35.26 -13.71
CA PHE A 282 20.46 36.58 -13.62
C PHE A 282 21.23 37.67 -14.37
N ASP A 283 22.56 37.61 -14.34
CA ASP A 283 23.45 38.56 -15.01
C ASP A 283 23.64 38.27 -16.53
N TYR A 284 22.77 37.44 -17.12
CA TYR A 284 22.83 37.17 -18.56
C TYR A 284 22.59 38.45 -19.38
N ASN A 285 23.47 38.70 -20.35
CA ASN A 285 23.38 39.81 -21.27
C ASN A 285 23.70 39.30 -22.69
N LYS A 286 22.70 39.28 -23.58
CA LYS A 286 22.82 38.68 -24.92
C LYS A 286 23.95 39.25 -25.79
N LEU A 287 24.38 40.49 -25.53
CA LEU A 287 25.49 41.13 -26.23
C LEU A 287 26.86 40.71 -25.70
N LYS A 288 26.97 40.41 -24.40
CA LYS A 288 28.25 40.08 -23.73
C LYS A 288 28.45 38.59 -23.50
N HIS A 289 27.38 37.83 -23.30
CA HIS A 289 27.42 36.48 -22.79
C HIS A 289 26.76 35.48 -23.75
N GLU A 290 27.22 34.24 -23.68
CA GLU A 290 26.61 33.05 -24.26
C GLU A 290 26.21 32.07 -23.15
N ILE A 291 25.15 31.30 -23.34
CA ILE A 291 24.77 30.22 -22.44
C ILE A 291 24.92 28.90 -23.21
N ILE A 292 25.90 28.11 -22.80
CA ILE A 292 26.04 26.72 -23.22
C ILE A 292 25.13 25.87 -22.33
N VAL A 293 24.45 24.88 -22.92
CA VAL A 293 23.74 23.85 -22.17
C VAL A 293 24.29 22.47 -22.49
N VAL A 294 24.50 21.69 -21.44
CA VAL A 294 24.80 20.26 -21.51
C VAL A 294 23.67 19.52 -20.78
N ASN A 295 23.17 18.44 -21.41
CA ASN A 295 22.37 17.42 -20.76
C ASN A 295 23.21 16.12 -20.72
N PRO A 296 23.90 15.81 -19.62
CA PRO A 296 24.61 14.54 -19.49
C PRO A 296 23.61 13.37 -19.39
N PRO A 297 23.88 12.23 -20.06
CA PRO A 297 23.09 11.02 -19.89
C PRO A 297 23.23 10.49 -18.45
N LEU A 298 22.26 9.69 -17.99
CA LEU A 298 22.13 9.26 -16.60
C LEU A 298 23.40 8.57 -16.07
N GLU A 299 24.09 7.81 -16.91
CA GLU A 299 25.31 7.09 -16.57
C GLU A 299 26.44 8.05 -16.13
N ILE A 300 26.56 9.20 -16.80
CA ILE A 300 27.54 10.26 -16.44
C ILE A 300 27.11 10.96 -15.14
N VAL A 301 25.81 11.22 -14.96
CA VAL A 301 25.28 11.81 -13.72
C VAL A 301 25.56 10.88 -12.53
N GLU A 302 25.33 9.58 -12.69
CA GLU A 302 25.65 8.58 -11.68
C GLU A 302 27.16 8.47 -11.39
N GLU A 303 28.02 8.60 -12.41
CA GLU A 303 29.47 8.57 -12.22
C GLU A 303 29.95 9.77 -11.39
N ILE A 304 29.44 10.97 -11.67
CA ILE A 304 29.75 12.17 -10.90
C ILE A 304 29.18 12.06 -9.48
N GLU A 305 27.95 11.55 -9.32
CA GLU A 305 27.33 11.27 -8.02
C GLU A 305 28.11 10.25 -7.18
N LYS A 306 28.76 9.25 -7.80
CA LYS A 306 29.65 8.31 -7.13
C LYS A 306 30.98 8.97 -6.77
N SER A 307 31.58 9.70 -7.71
CA SER A 307 32.90 10.34 -7.57
C SER A 307 32.92 11.51 -6.58
N ARG A 308 31.78 12.14 -6.32
CA ARG A 308 31.67 13.23 -5.32
C ARG A 308 31.45 12.74 -3.89
N ARG A 309 31.05 11.49 -3.66
CA ARG A 309 30.68 11.00 -2.33
C ARG A 309 31.90 10.69 -1.48
N ASN A 310 31.93 11.21 -0.26
CA ASN A 310 32.96 10.83 0.70
C ASN A 310 32.54 9.51 1.40
N PRO A 311 33.41 8.48 1.47
CA PRO A 311 33.11 7.28 2.25
C PRO A 311 33.09 7.52 3.77
N ASP A 312 33.70 8.60 4.27
CA ASP A 312 33.56 9.01 5.67
C ASP A 312 32.30 9.89 5.85
N PRO A 313 31.30 9.46 6.66
CA PRO A 313 30.07 10.21 6.88
C PRO A 313 30.24 11.48 7.73
N LEU A 314 31.43 11.73 8.28
CA LEU A 314 31.76 12.97 9.02
C LEU A 314 32.37 14.05 8.11
N GLU A 315 32.85 13.67 6.94
CA GLU A 315 33.43 14.58 5.96
C GLU A 315 32.40 15.01 4.90
N ALA A 316 32.59 16.19 4.32
CA ALA A 316 31.69 16.69 3.29
C ALA A 316 31.87 15.96 1.96
N ASP A 317 30.75 15.72 1.25
CA ASP A 317 30.77 15.38 -0.17
C ASP A 317 31.45 16.51 -0.97
N ARG A 318 32.11 16.13 -2.07
CA ARG A 318 32.66 17.08 -3.05
C ARG A 318 31.54 17.80 -3.79
N GLU A 319 31.88 18.94 -4.38
CA GLU A 319 30.91 19.75 -5.12
C GLU A 319 30.72 19.19 -6.54
N TRP A 320 29.46 19.05 -6.97
CA TRP A 320 29.10 18.44 -8.25
C TRP A 320 29.76 19.16 -9.45
N ILE A 321 29.71 20.49 -9.49
CA ILE A 321 30.32 21.29 -10.59
C ILE A 321 31.84 21.10 -10.63
N GLU A 322 32.50 21.01 -9.48
CA GLU A 322 33.94 20.76 -9.38
C GLU A 322 34.31 19.38 -9.94
N VAL A 323 33.60 18.33 -9.55
CA VAL A 323 33.84 16.97 -10.06
C VAL A 323 33.54 16.87 -11.56
N PHE A 324 32.49 17.54 -12.05
CA PHE A 324 32.22 17.67 -13.48
C PHE A 324 33.38 18.37 -14.20
N ASP A 325 33.89 19.47 -13.65
CA ASP A 325 34.99 20.23 -14.26
C ASP A 325 36.35 19.53 -14.17
N GLU A 326 36.54 18.57 -13.27
CA GLU A 326 37.72 17.69 -13.25
C GLU A 326 37.63 16.59 -14.31
N LEU A 327 36.48 15.92 -14.40
CA LEU A 327 36.32 14.71 -15.20
C LEU A 327 35.91 14.96 -16.66
N TYR A 328 35.25 16.08 -16.96
CA TYR A 328 34.59 16.33 -18.25
C TYR A 328 34.98 17.67 -18.88
N GLU A 329 34.89 17.74 -20.20
CA GLU A 329 34.99 18.97 -20.99
C GLU A 329 33.92 19.06 -22.07
N ILE A 330 33.59 20.31 -22.43
CA ILE A 330 32.61 20.67 -23.45
C ILE A 330 33.23 20.47 -24.84
N GLN A 331 32.50 19.83 -25.75
CA GLN A 331 32.89 19.69 -27.14
C GLN A 331 32.37 20.88 -27.96
N GLU A 332 33.11 21.99 -27.98
CA GLU A 332 32.72 23.23 -28.68
C GLU A 332 32.34 23.03 -30.16
N SER A 333 32.92 22.03 -30.83
CA SER A 333 32.64 21.68 -32.22
C SER A 333 31.48 20.71 -32.43
N LYS A 334 30.82 20.22 -31.37
CA LYS A 334 29.77 19.20 -31.44
C LYS A 334 28.51 19.67 -30.70
N GLN A 335 27.52 20.08 -31.49
CA GLN A 335 26.18 20.37 -31.00
C GLN A 335 25.54 19.12 -30.40
N ALA A 336 24.80 19.29 -29.30
CA ALA A 336 23.95 18.25 -28.72
C ALA A 336 22.48 18.46 -29.11
N ASP A 337 21.72 17.37 -29.10
CA ASP A 337 20.27 17.43 -29.26
C ASP A 337 19.61 18.09 -28.04
N TRP A 338 18.55 18.85 -28.28
CA TRP A 338 17.74 19.40 -27.20
C TRP A 338 16.73 18.35 -26.71
N PRO A 339 16.47 18.21 -25.39
CA PRO A 339 15.58 17.16 -24.89
C PRO A 339 14.13 17.39 -25.33
N ASP A 340 13.59 16.42 -26.08
CA ASP A 340 12.19 16.37 -26.52
C ASP A 340 11.36 15.43 -25.60
N ILE A 341 11.53 15.60 -24.27
CA ILE A 341 10.80 14.81 -23.27
C ILE A 341 9.98 15.70 -22.34
N GLU A 342 8.83 15.18 -21.90
CA GLU A 342 7.94 15.87 -20.98
C GLU A 342 8.44 15.81 -19.53
N VAL A 343 9.00 16.94 -19.07
CA VAL A 343 9.39 17.14 -17.67
C VAL A 343 8.27 17.79 -16.88
N THR A 344 8.24 17.54 -15.57
CA THR A 344 7.33 18.24 -14.67
C THR A 344 7.77 19.71 -14.51
N VAL A 345 6.83 20.66 -14.61
CA VAL A 345 7.12 22.11 -14.51
C VAL A 345 6.41 22.79 -13.34
N GLY A 346 5.62 22.04 -12.57
CA GLY A 346 4.93 22.51 -11.37
C GLY A 346 3.64 21.74 -11.11
N LEU A 347 2.88 22.20 -10.13
CA LEU A 347 1.54 21.71 -9.83
C LEU A 347 0.48 22.66 -10.41
N PRO A 348 -0.73 22.17 -10.73
CA PRO A 348 -1.86 23.05 -11.04
C PRO A 348 -2.13 23.98 -9.85
N LYS A 349 -2.45 25.25 -10.14
CA LYS A 349 -3.00 26.18 -9.12
C LYS A 349 -4.51 26.05 -8.99
N ILE A 350 -5.17 25.66 -10.08
CA ILE A 350 -6.61 25.45 -10.15
C ILE A 350 -6.88 24.09 -10.80
N HIS A 351 -7.78 23.31 -10.19
CA HIS A 351 -8.33 22.07 -10.73
C HIS A 351 -9.84 22.07 -10.48
N ASP A 352 -10.66 21.78 -11.49
CA ASP A 352 -12.14 21.87 -11.44
C ASP A 352 -12.70 23.15 -10.79
N GLY A 353 -12.07 24.29 -11.09
CA GLY A 353 -12.46 25.61 -10.57
C GLY A 353 -12.12 25.84 -9.09
N LYS A 354 -11.45 24.90 -8.42
CA LYS A 354 -10.97 25.02 -7.03
C LYS A 354 -9.48 25.33 -6.97
N ILE A 355 -9.09 26.11 -5.97
CA ILE A 355 -7.69 26.37 -5.63
C ILE A 355 -7.09 25.08 -5.08
N VAL A 356 -5.95 24.66 -5.64
CA VAL A 356 -5.26 23.40 -5.29
C VAL A 356 -3.75 23.55 -5.06
N ASP A 357 -3.23 24.79 -5.06
CA ASP A 357 -1.87 25.11 -4.58
C ASP A 357 -1.80 25.32 -3.06
N ASP A 358 -2.94 25.25 -2.35
CA ASP A 358 -3.04 25.30 -0.89
C ASP A 358 -3.89 24.12 -0.36
N TRP A 359 -3.24 23.27 0.44
CA TRP A 359 -3.82 22.05 1.01
C TRP A 359 -5.12 22.29 1.79
N ARG A 360 -5.35 23.49 2.32
CA ARG A 360 -6.55 23.84 3.10
C ARG A 360 -7.82 23.86 2.27
N PHE A 361 -7.71 24.03 0.95
CA PHE A 361 -8.84 24.05 0.03
C PHE A 361 -9.01 22.75 -0.77
N MET A 362 -8.13 21.77 -0.51
CA MET A 362 -8.16 20.47 -1.17
C MET A 362 -8.99 19.46 -0.37
N PRO A 363 -10.07 18.89 -0.94
CA PRO A 363 -10.72 17.71 -0.37
C PRO A 363 -9.71 16.57 -0.19
N GLN A 364 -9.78 15.85 0.94
CA GLN A 364 -8.93 14.68 1.18
C GLN A 364 -9.12 13.66 0.05
N GLY A 365 -8.02 13.14 -0.50
CA GLY A 365 -8.04 12.22 -1.64
C GLY A 365 -8.17 12.88 -3.01
N THR A 366 -8.11 14.21 -3.12
CA THR A 366 -8.01 14.89 -4.42
C THR A 366 -6.72 14.49 -5.13
N LYS A 367 -6.84 13.86 -6.30
CA LYS A 367 -5.70 13.53 -7.16
C LYS A 367 -5.12 14.81 -7.75
N ILE A 368 -3.82 15.02 -7.60
CA ILE A 368 -3.09 16.12 -8.25
C ILE A 368 -2.22 15.52 -9.34
N ASP A 369 -2.59 15.72 -10.60
CA ASP A 369 -1.71 15.42 -11.72
C ASP A 369 -0.74 16.59 -11.93
N PRO A 370 0.59 16.37 -11.90
CA PRO A 370 1.57 17.42 -12.13
C PRO A 370 1.48 17.97 -13.55
N ILE A 371 1.80 19.27 -13.73
CA ILE A 371 1.88 19.86 -15.06
C ILE A 371 3.16 19.36 -15.72
N LYS A 372 3.03 18.57 -16.79
CA LYS A 372 4.13 18.15 -17.65
C LYS A 372 4.16 18.95 -18.95
N ARG A 373 5.38 19.26 -19.44
CA ARG A 373 5.62 19.95 -20.72
C ARG A 373 6.98 19.56 -21.29
N VAL A 374 7.08 19.47 -22.61
CA VAL A 374 8.37 19.62 -23.31
C VAL A 374 8.83 21.07 -23.16
N ILE A 375 10.09 21.29 -22.74
CA ILE A 375 10.65 22.64 -22.64
C ILE A 375 11.11 23.09 -24.04
N PRO A 376 10.58 24.18 -24.60
CA PRO A 376 11.09 24.69 -25.89
C PRO A 376 12.50 25.25 -25.71
N LYS A 377 13.42 24.91 -26.62
CA LYS A 377 14.79 25.46 -26.61
C LYS A 377 14.77 27.00 -26.76
N PRO A 378 15.32 27.77 -25.80
CA PRO A 378 15.44 29.21 -25.95
C PRO A 378 16.42 29.61 -27.07
N ASP A 379 16.18 30.74 -27.72
CA ASP A 379 16.98 31.22 -28.86
C ASP A 379 18.40 31.65 -28.47
N TYR A 380 18.64 31.89 -27.17
CA TYR A 380 19.90 32.32 -26.59
C TYR A 380 20.78 31.17 -26.04
N ILE A 381 20.35 29.92 -26.22
CA ILE A 381 21.03 28.73 -25.69
C ILE A 381 21.68 27.89 -26.80
N VAL A 382 22.94 27.52 -26.57
CA VAL A 382 23.74 26.65 -27.45
C VAL A 382 23.89 25.28 -26.77
N PRO A 383 23.17 24.23 -27.21
CA PRO A 383 23.33 22.88 -26.66
C PRO A 383 24.60 22.24 -27.22
N LEU A 384 25.52 21.81 -26.35
CA LEU A 384 26.80 21.19 -26.72
C LEU A 384 26.98 19.83 -26.04
N ALA A 385 27.71 18.94 -26.70
CA ALA A 385 28.08 17.64 -26.15
C ALA A 385 29.25 17.77 -25.16
N ILE A 386 29.46 16.73 -24.36
CA ILE A 386 30.62 16.56 -23.48
C ILE A 386 31.41 15.30 -23.82
N ARG A 387 32.67 15.29 -23.39
CA ARG A 387 33.52 14.08 -23.32
C ARG A 387 34.30 14.07 -22.01
N THR A 388 34.81 12.90 -21.64
CA THR A 388 35.80 12.78 -20.56
C THR A 388 37.08 13.53 -20.92
N LYS A 389 37.75 14.07 -19.90
CA LYS A 389 39.14 14.51 -19.98
C LYS A 389 40.05 13.29 -19.92
N LEU A 390 41.12 13.31 -20.73
CA LEU A 390 42.14 12.25 -20.83
C LEU A 390 43.35 12.56 -19.95
#